data_AF-A0A3D1RRT4-F1
#
_entry.id   AF-A0A3D1RRT4-F1
#
_cell.length_a   1.000
_cell.length_b   1.000
_cell.length_c   1.000
_cell.angle_alpha   90.00
_cell.angle_beta   90.00
_cell.angle_gamma   90.00
#
_symmetry.space_group_name_H-M   'P 1'
#
loop_
_entity.id
_entity.type
_entity.pdbx_description
1 polymer ?
#
loop_
_entity_poly.entity_id
_entity_poly.type
_entity_poly.pdbx_seq_one_letter_code
_entity_poly.pdbx_strand_id
1 'polypeptide(L)'
;MERELDARLGFDNRVLDKLKAMGFDIILRPGYNTGSNTVYLAEYGKTIRDYNVKYLIFGDTQLNGAPDRLGWIEEPIKKYGLTVGIIETASQLQYIKQKGLDEVMESTGYPINRVYSSTNDEYVTSSQERYYRWVRGTIDRGIRILYVVPFKDQKVNYAENMNNTLAMIKNYHNTMQDKGYDVKAGLPDLSARMPGSAHGLMVSLSLLLGGMLYLIYLLKPNRRVITGLLAAGAIICLGLNLGLHADWSKVYALAAAILYPSFSSLLLLLYLKQNRGKPFLVQLLTSLAIILGINAIGMYTVVTSLADIRYIMNVDVFSGVKVAFLAPLLLFVVNYLCCFAEAGGFKKNL
;
A
#
# COMPACT_ATOMS: atom_id res chain seq x y z
N MET A 1 -22.97 -42.20 9.53
CA MET A 1 -23.02 -40.77 9.87
C MET A 1 -22.90 -40.03 8.55
N GLU A 2 -24.03 -39.69 7.93
CA GLU A 2 -23.99 -38.80 6.77
C GLU A 2 -23.35 -37.49 7.23
N ARG A 3 -22.27 -37.09 6.56
CA ARG A 3 -21.67 -35.78 6.77
C ARG A 3 -22.70 -34.78 6.26
N GLU A 4 -23.44 -34.15 7.16
CA GLU A 4 -24.26 -32.99 6.79
C GLU A 4 -23.34 -31.99 6.08
N LEU A 5 -23.68 -31.68 4.84
CA LEU A 5 -22.93 -30.72 4.05
C LEU A 5 -23.22 -29.35 4.66
N ASP A 6 -22.22 -28.70 5.24
CA ASP A 6 -22.31 -27.30 5.71
C ASP A 6 -22.41 -26.37 4.49
N ALA A 7 -23.59 -26.35 3.87
CA ALA A 7 -23.88 -25.61 2.66
C ALA A 7 -24.16 -24.13 3.00
N ARG A 8 -23.16 -23.28 2.82
CA ARG A 8 -23.26 -21.82 3.01
C ARG A 8 -24.03 -21.19 1.84
N LEU A 9 -25.36 -21.26 1.89
CA LEU A 9 -26.27 -20.86 0.80
C LEU A 9 -26.85 -19.44 0.93
N GLY A 10 -26.59 -18.72 2.03
CA GLY A 10 -27.17 -17.40 2.26
C GLY A 10 -27.02 -16.93 3.69
N PHE A 11 -27.76 -15.89 4.05
CA PHE A 11 -27.80 -15.32 5.39
C PHE A 11 -29.18 -15.56 6.03
N ASP A 12 -29.23 -15.79 7.34
CA ASP A 12 -30.51 -15.92 8.06
C ASP A 12 -31.16 -14.53 8.23
N ASN A 13 -32.22 -14.27 7.45
CA ASN A 13 -32.94 -13.01 7.49
C ASN A 13 -33.46 -12.64 8.89
N ARG A 14 -33.78 -13.62 9.74
CA ARG A 14 -34.22 -13.35 11.12
C ARG A 14 -33.10 -12.71 11.94
N VAL A 15 -31.86 -13.14 11.71
CA VAL A 15 -30.68 -12.56 12.38
C VAL A 15 -30.42 -11.17 11.83
N LEU A 16 -30.48 -10.98 10.51
CA LEU A 16 -30.28 -9.68 9.87
C LEU A 16 -31.34 -8.66 10.32
N ASP A 17 -32.61 -9.05 10.35
CA ASP A 17 -33.72 -8.21 10.82
C ASP A 17 -33.53 -7.80 12.28
N LYS A 18 -33.10 -8.74 13.13
CA LYS A 18 -32.80 -8.46 14.54
C LYS A 18 -31.64 -7.47 14.68
N LEU A 19 -30.55 -7.66 13.94
CA LEU A 19 -29.39 -6.75 13.97
C LEU A 19 -29.76 -5.34 13.48
N LYS A 20 -30.52 -5.26 12.38
CA LYS A 20 -31.01 -3.99 11.83
C LYS A 20 -31.95 -3.28 12.82
N ALA A 21 -32.86 -4.02 13.46
CA ALA A 21 -33.76 -3.48 14.49
C ALA A 21 -33.00 -2.96 15.73
N MET A 22 -31.84 -3.53 16.03
CA MET A 22 -30.93 -3.05 17.09
C MET A 22 -30.06 -1.87 16.65
N GLY A 23 -30.16 -1.41 15.40
CA GLY A 23 -29.41 -0.28 14.87
C GLY A 23 -27.97 -0.59 14.44
N PHE A 24 -27.62 -1.87 14.23
CA PHE A 24 -26.31 -2.23 13.71
C PHE A 24 -26.23 -2.03 12.18
N ASP A 25 -25.10 -1.50 11.73
CA ASP A 25 -24.68 -1.61 10.33
C ASP A 25 -24.22 -3.04 10.03
N ILE A 26 -24.64 -3.56 8.89
CA ILE A 26 -24.37 -4.95 8.49
C ILE A 26 -23.20 -4.99 7.50
N ILE A 27 -22.17 -5.76 7.85
CA ILE A 27 -21.10 -6.19 6.95
C ILE A 27 -21.38 -7.64 6.57
N LEU A 28 -21.56 -7.91 5.27
CA LEU A 28 -21.80 -9.28 4.83
C LEU A 28 -20.47 -10.02 4.66
N ARG A 29 -20.48 -11.29 5.07
CA ARG A 29 -19.36 -12.23 4.88
C ARG A 29 -19.83 -13.46 4.11
N PRO A 30 -19.95 -13.38 2.77
CA PRO A 30 -20.37 -14.53 1.97
C PRO A 30 -19.41 -15.70 2.16
N GLY A 31 -19.97 -16.88 2.38
CA GLY A 31 -19.23 -18.12 2.53
C GLY A 31 -18.99 -18.81 1.20
N TYR A 32 -17.88 -19.54 1.10
CA TYR A 32 -17.62 -20.46 0.00
C TYR A 32 -18.48 -21.72 0.12
N ASN A 33 -18.98 -22.19 -1.01
CA ASN A 33 -19.74 -23.42 -1.17
C ASN A 33 -19.15 -24.26 -2.31
N THR A 34 -19.01 -25.57 -2.10
CA THR A 34 -18.50 -26.52 -3.10
C THR A 34 -19.58 -27.03 -4.06
N GLY A 35 -20.84 -26.68 -3.84
CA GLY A 35 -21.97 -27.10 -4.65
C GLY A 35 -21.93 -26.55 -6.08
N SER A 36 -22.42 -27.34 -7.03
CA SER A 36 -22.50 -26.97 -8.45
C SER A 36 -23.64 -25.99 -8.76
N ASN A 37 -24.66 -25.93 -7.91
CA ASN A 37 -25.79 -25.01 -8.07
C ASN A 37 -25.44 -23.61 -7.53
N THR A 38 -25.39 -22.64 -8.42
CA THR A 38 -25.03 -21.24 -8.10
C THR A 38 -26.23 -20.29 -8.08
N VAL A 39 -27.47 -20.78 -8.23
CA VAL A 39 -28.68 -19.95 -8.30
C VAL A 39 -28.85 -19.09 -7.05
N TYR A 40 -28.46 -19.61 -5.89
CA TYR A 40 -28.53 -18.89 -4.61
C TYR A 40 -27.66 -17.61 -4.58
N LEU A 41 -26.63 -17.49 -5.44
CA LEU A 41 -25.76 -16.30 -5.44
C LEU A 41 -26.52 -15.02 -5.78
N ALA A 42 -27.63 -15.13 -6.53
CA ALA A 42 -28.50 -14.00 -6.85
C ALA A 42 -29.19 -13.42 -5.59
N GLU A 43 -29.36 -14.22 -4.53
CA GLU A 43 -29.94 -13.76 -3.25
C GLU A 43 -29.06 -12.70 -2.58
N TYR A 44 -27.73 -12.75 -2.76
CA TYR A 44 -26.82 -11.79 -2.14
C TYR A 44 -27.11 -10.35 -2.57
N GLY A 45 -27.38 -10.13 -3.86
CA GLY A 45 -27.75 -8.81 -4.36
C GLY A 45 -29.04 -8.27 -3.73
N LYS A 46 -30.01 -9.14 -3.45
CA LYS A 46 -31.23 -8.81 -2.72
C LYS A 46 -30.91 -8.44 -1.27
N THR A 47 -30.13 -9.24 -0.56
CA THR A 47 -29.72 -8.94 0.82
C THR A 47 -28.96 -7.62 0.90
N ILE A 48 -28.03 -7.36 -0.02
CA ILE A 48 -27.26 -6.10 -0.06
C ILE A 48 -28.20 -4.89 -0.11
N ARG A 49 -29.19 -4.93 -1.00
CA ARG A 49 -30.16 -3.85 -1.17
C ARG A 49 -31.09 -3.72 0.04
N ASP A 50 -31.71 -4.81 0.47
CA ASP A 50 -32.76 -4.78 1.50
C ASP A 50 -32.21 -4.37 2.88
N TYR A 51 -30.93 -4.65 3.14
CA TYR A 51 -30.22 -4.28 4.36
C TYR A 51 -29.28 -3.08 4.23
N ASN A 52 -29.25 -2.41 3.06
CA ASN A 52 -28.37 -1.26 2.78
C ASN A 52 -26.89 -1.54 3.14
N VAL A 53 -26.41 -2.71 2.74
CA VAL A 53 -25.05 -3.15 3.02
C VAL A 53 -24.07 -2.29 2.24
N LYS A 54 -23.03 -1.82 2.92
CA LYS A 54 -21.96 -1.01 2.32
C LYS A 54 -20.64 -1.75 2.20
N TYR A 55 -20.44 -2.79 3.01
CA TYR A 55 -19.15 -3.46 3.18
C TYR A 55 -19.27 -4.97 3.05
N LEU A 56 -18.28 -5.57 2.39
CA LEU A 56 -18.16 -7.02 2.19
C LEU A 56 -16.82 -7.49 2.74
N ILE A 57 -16.77 -8.64 3.41
CA ILE A 57 -15.50 -9.29 3.78
C ILE A 57 -15.57 -10.75 3.36
N PHE A 58 -14.64 -11.24 2.56
CA PHE A 58 -14.59 -12.67 2.22
C PHE A 58 -13.73 -13.41 3.23
N GLY A 59 -14.23 -14.54 3.72
CA GLY A 59 -13.60 -15.27 4.83
C GLY A 59 -12.88 -16.56 4.45
N ASP A 60 -13.16 -17.10 3.28
CA ASP A 60 -12.71 -18.43 2.86
C ASP A 60 -11.54 -18.33 1.87
N THR A 61 -10.96 -19.45 1.48
CA THR A 61 -9.79 -19.49 0.58
C THR A 61 -10.13 -19.13 -0.88
N GLN A 62 -11.41 -19.07 -1.24
CA GLN A 62 -11.87 -18.75 -2.58
C GLN A 62 -13.29 -18.19 -2.59
N LEU A 63 -13.61 -17.42 -3.63
CA LEU A 63 -14.96 -16.95 -3.91
C LEU A 63 -15.76 -18.00 -4.69
N ASN A 64 -17.09 -17.99 -4.55
CA ASN A 64 -17.96 -18.84 -5.34
C ASN A 64 -17.83 -18.49 -6.83
N GLY A 65 -17.70 -19.52 -7.68
CA GLY A 65 -17.54 -19.34 -9.12
C GLY A 65 -16.14 -18.92 -9.59
N ALA A 66 -15.17 -18.76 -8.68
CA ALA A 66 -13.84 -18.31 -9.06
C ALA A 66 -13.05 -19.31 -9.93
N PRO A 67 -12.30 -18.83 -10.94
CA PRO A 67 -12.10 -17.42 -11.29
C PRO A 67 -13.12 -16.89 -12.33
N ASP A 68 -13.89 -17.77 -12.98
CA ASP A 68 -14.57 -17.43 -14.24
C ASP A 68 -15.97 -16.82 -14.07
N ARG A 69 -16.62 -17.02 -12.92
CA ARG A 69 -18.03 -16.64 -12.69
C ARG A 69 -18.16 -15.76 -11.45
N LEU A 70 -17.65 -14.54 -11.55
CA LEU A 70 -17.63 -13.56 -10.46
C LEU A 70 -18.69 -12.45 -10.60
N GLY A 71 -19.41 -12.39 -11.72
CA GLY A 71 -20.44 -11.37 -11.99
C GLY A 71 -21.50 -11.24 -10.89
N TRP A 72 -21.81 -12.33 -10.19
CA TRP A 72 -22.76 -12.33 -9.07
C TRP A 72 -22.37 -11.36 -7.93
N ILE A 73 -21.09 -11.02 -7.79
CA ILE A 73 -20.60 -10.09 -6.78
C ILE A 73 -20.00 -8.82 -7.38
N GLU A 74 -19.39 -8.90 -8.56
CA GLU A 74 -18.86 -7.73 -9.27
C GLU A 74 -19.97 -6.73 -9.63
N GLU A 75 -21.13 -7.22 -10.08
CA GLU A 75 -22.26 -6.38 -10.43
C GLU A 75 -22.84 -5.65 -9.21
N PRO A 76 -23.16 -6.32 -8.08
CA PRO A 76 -23.55 -5.61 -6.86
C PRO A 76 -22.52 -4.61 -6.35
N ILE A 77 -21.21 -4.93 -6.39
CA ILE A 77 -20.16 -4.00 -5.95
C ILE A 77 -20.24 -2.70 -6.74
N LYS A 78 -20.29 -2.79 -8.08
CA LYS A 78 -20.38 -1.62 -8.96
C LYS A 78 -21.70 -0.87 -8.80
N LYS A 79 -22.81 -1.61 -8.72
CA LYS A 79 -24.16 -1.05 -8.68
C LYS A 79 -24.47 -0.32 -7.38
N TYR A 80 -24.01 -0.86 -6.25
CA TYR A 80 -24.32 -0.33 -4.92
C TYR A 80 -23.14 0.41 -4.27
N GLY A 81 -21.99 0.52 -4.94
CA GLY A 81 -20.82 1.22 -4.43
C GLY A 81 -20.23 0.57 -3.18
N LEU A 82 -20.13 -0.77 -3.18
CA LEU A 82 -19.69 -1.52 -2.01
C LEU A 82 -18.18 -1.45 -1.84
N THR A 83 -17.72 -1.39 -0.59
CA THR A 83 -16.29 -1.54 -0.27
C THR A 83 -15.98 -2.98 0.17
N VAL A 84 -14.99 -3.59 -0.47
CA VAL A 84 -14.49 -4.92 -0.15
C VAL A 84 -13.34 -4.84 0.86
N GLY A 85 -13.57 -5.41 2.03
CA GLY A 85 -12.58 -5.57 3.08
C GLY A 85 -11.59 -6.68 2.76
N ILE A 86 -10.31 -6.33 2.61
CA ILE A 86 -9.20 -7.27 2.43
C ILE A 86 -8.52 -7.56 3.77
N ILE A 87 -8.50 -8.83 4.17
CA ILE A 87 -7.93 -9.25 5.46
C ILE A 87 -6.41 -9.25 5.40
N GLU A 88 -5.76 -8.50 6.28
CA GLU A 88 -4.30 -8.49 6.37
C GLU A 88 -3.74 -9.87 6.76
N THR A 89 -2.56 -10.18 6.22
CA THR A 89 -1.79 -11.34 6.67
C THR A 89 -1.28 -11.16 8.10
N ALA A 90 -0.95 -12.26 8.78
CA ALA A 90 -0.34 -12.20 10.11
C ALA A 90 1.03 -11.50 10.11
N SER A 91 1.77 -11.52 8.98
CA SER A 91 3.03 -10.78 8.82
C SER A 91 2.82 -9.28 8.55
N GLN A 92 1.57 -8.82 8.45
CA GLN A 92 1.21 -7.42 8.17
C GLN A 92 1.72 -6.91 6.82
N LEU A 93 2.08 -7.83 5.93
CA LEU A 93 2.48 -7.56 4.56
C LEU A 93 1.40 -8.11 3.65
N GLN A 94 0.81 -7.22 2.84
CA GLN A 94 -0.29 -7.55 1.96
C GLN A 94 -1.51 -8.14 2.69
N TYR A 95 -2.34 -8.86 1.95
CA TYR A 95 -3.60 -9.45 2.39
C TYR A 95 -3.60 -10.96 2.13
N ILE A 96 -4.50 -11.66 2.82
CA ILE A 96 -4.72 -13.09 2.63
C ILE A 96 -5.26 -13.30 1.21
N LYS A 97 -4.51 -14.03 0.40
CA LYS A 97 -4.91 -14.35 -0.97
C LYS A 97 -6.10 -15.30 -0.97
N GLN A 98 -7.09 -14.95 -1.77
CA GLN A 98 -8.31 -15.73 -1.97
C GLN A 98 -8.54 -15.85 -3.47
N LYS A 99 -8.77 -17.06 -3.98
CA LYS A 99 -8.98 -17.27 -5.41
C LYS A 99 -10.25 -16.51 -5.86
N GLY A 100 -10.15 -15.68 -6.90
CA GLY A 100 -11.23 -14.82 -7.38
C GLY A 100 -11.25 -13.41 -6.78
N LEU A 101 -10.54 -13.14 -5.68
CA LEU A 101 -10.57 -11.81 -5.05
C LEU A 101 -9.80 -10.77 -5.87
N ASP A 102 -8.65 -11.14 -6.43
CA ASP A 102 -7.82 -10.25 -7.25
C ASP A 102 -8.60 -9.80 -8.50
N GLU A 103 -9.29 -10.75 -9.13
CA GLU A 103 -10.15 -10.51 -10.30
C GLU A 103 -11.32 -9.59 -9.97
N VAL A 104 -12.00 -9.79 -8.83
CA VAL A 104 -13.07 -8.89 -8.36
C VAL A 104 -12.52 -7.49 -8.10
N MET A 105 -11.39 -7.36 -7.41
CA MET A 105 -10.79 -6.06 -7.12
C MET A 105 -10.43 -5.32 -8.41
N GLU A 106 -9.78 -5.99 -9.35
CA GLU A 106 -9.38 -5.39 -10.62
C GLU A 106 -10.60 -4.99 -11.46
N SER A 107 -11.60 -5.87 -11.60
CA SER A 107 -12.77 -5.62 -12.44
C SER A 107 -13.70 -4.54 -11.88
N THR A 108 -13.70 -4.34 -10.56
CA THR A 108 -14.54 -3.35 -9.86
C THR A 108 -13.82 -2.03 -9.59
N GLY A 109 -12.52 -1.91 -9.92
CA GLY A 109 -11.76 -0.69 -9.73
C GLY A 109 -11.26 -0.50 -8.29
N TYR A 110 -10.92 -1.57 -7.59
CA TYR A 110 -10.33 -1.53 -6.24
C TYR A 110 -11.14 -0.71 -5.19
N PRO A 111 -12.47 -0.89 -5.06
CA PRO A 111 -13.22 -0.28 -3.97
C PRO A 111 -12.94 -1.07 -2.68
N ILE A 112 -11.74 -0.93 -2.11
CA ILE A 112 -11.25 -1.80 -1.05
C ILE A 112 -10.94 -1.05 0.24
N ASN A 113 -11.03 -1.75 1.37
CA ASN A 113 -10.46 -1.30 2.64
C ASN A 113 -9.72 -2.40 3.37
N ARG A 114 -8.75 -2.04 4.22
CA ARG A 114 -7.96 -3.01 4.98
C ARG A 114 -8.69 -3.45 6.23
N VAL A 115 -8.72 -4.77 6.43
CA VAL A 115 -9.33 -5.43 7.57
C VAL A 115 -8.25 -6.03 8.46
N TYR A 116 -8.18 -5.59 9.71
CA TYR A 116 -7.44 -6.31 10.73
C TYR A 116 -8.34 -7.37 11.34
N SER A 117 -7.92 -8.63 11.27
CA SER A 117 -8.62 -9.71 11.98
C SER A 117 -7.91 -10.05 13.28
N SER A 118 -8.67 -10.09 14.39
CA SER A 118 -8.15 -10.54 15.68
C SER A 118 -7.88 -12.05 15.73
N THR A 119 -8.23 -12.82 14.69
CA THR A 119 -7.76 -14.21 14.56
C THR A 119 -6.24 -14.26 14.40
N ASN A 120 -5.63 -13.22 13.82
CA ASN A 120 -4.18 -13.05 13.75
C ASN A 120 -3.53 -12.82 15.13
N ASP A 121 -4.34 -12.66 16.17
CA ASP A 121 -3.88 -12.46 17.55
C ASP A 121 -4.05 -13.74 18.39
N GLU A 122 -4.48 -14.87 17.84
CA GLU A 122 -4.79 -16.08 18.65
C GLU A 122 -3.63 -16.51 19.56
N TYR A 123 -2.37 -16.29 19.14
CA TYR A 123 -1.19 -16.55 19.96
C TYR A 123 -0.95 -15.57 21.12
N VAL A 124 -1.65 -14.44 21.17
CA VAL A 124 -1.49 -13.41 22.21
C VAL A 124 -2.33 -13.74 23.45
N THR A 125 -1.69 -13.96 24.58
CA THR A 125 -2.41 -14.34 25.81
C THR A 125 -2.97 -13.13 26.57
N SER A 126 -2.43 -11.93 26.37
CA SER A 126 -2.88 -10.72 27.10
C SER A 126 -3.97 -9.97 26.35
N SER A 127 -5.12 -9.74 27.00
CA SER A 127 -6.20 -8.90 26.47
C SER A 127 -5.72 -7.45 26.21
N GLN A 128 -4.88 -6.93 27.11
CA GLN A 128 -4.33 -5.58 26.99
C GLN A 128 -3.37 -5.46 25.79
N GLU A 129 -2.57 -6.50 25.53
CA GLU A 129 -1.69 -6.51 24.36
C GLU A 129 -2.50 -6.53 23.06
N ARG A 130 -3.57 -7.33 23.00
CA ARG A 130 -4.51 -7.34 21.85
C ARG A 130 -5.08 -5.94 21.61
N TYR A 131 -5.56 -5.29 22.66
CA TYR A 131 -6.05 -3.91 22.59
C TYR A 131 -5.00 -2.95 21.99
N TYR A 132 -3.75 -2.97 22.47
CA TYR A 132 -2.69 -2.10 21.90
C TYR A 132 -2.34 -2.45 20.46
N ARG A 133 -2.46 -3.72 20.05
CA ARG A 133 -2.30 -4.11 18.64
C ARG A 133 -3.42 -3.53 17.78
N TRP A 134 -4.66 -3.51 18.26
CA TRP A 134 -5.79 -2.91 17.56
C TRP A 134 -5.62 -1.41 17.38
N VAL A 135 -5.24 -0.70 18.46
CA VAL A 135 -4.96 0.74 18.45
C VAL A 135 -3.86 1.09 17.44
N ARG A 136 -2.73 0.37 17.47
CA ARG A 136 -1.63 0.56 16.50
C ARG A 136 -2.02 0.20 15.08
N GLY A 137 -2.85 -0.83 14.89
CA GLY A 137 -3.41 -1.17 13.59
C GLY A 137 -4.14 0.02 12.96
N THR A 138 -4.99 0.68 13.73
CA THR A 138 -5.78 1.82 13.24
C THR A 138 -4.95 3.07 13.00
N ILE A 139 -4.05 3.41 13.95
CA ILE A 139 -3.26 4.65 13.91
C ILE A 139 -2.08 4.53 12.97
N ASP A 140 -1.22 3.53 13.16
CA ASP A 140 0.09 3.47 12.50
C ASP A 140 -0.03 2.86 11.10
N ARG A 141 -0.94 1.91 10.93
CA ARG A 141 -1.12 1.16 9.67
C ARG A 141 -2.34 1.57 8.88
N GLY A 142 -3.16 2.49 9.38
CA GLY A 142 -4.32 3.00 8.65
C GLY A 142 -5.47 2.00 8.48
N ILE A 143 -5.60 1.02 9.38
CA ILE A 143 -6.74 0.08 9.35
C ILE A 143 -8.04 0.83 9.64
N ARG A 144 -9.11 0.49 8.90
CA ARG A 144 -10.45 1.07 9.09
C ARG A 144 -11.53 0.05 9.40
N ILE A 145 -11.25 -1.24 9.23
CA ILE A 145 -12.15 -2.33 9.61
C ILE A 145 -11.44 -3.24 10.60
N LEU A 146 -12.01 -3.38 11.80
CA LEU A 146 -11.52 -4.30 12.82
C LEU A 146 -12.51 -5.48 12.95
N TYR A 147 -12.10 -6.66 12.48
CA TYR A 147 -12.87 -7.89 12.62
C TYR A 147 -12.45 -8.63 13.91
N VAL A 148 -13.29 -8.53 14.94
CA VAL A 148 -13.03 -9.12 16.26
C VAL A 148 -13.77 -10.45 16.42
N VAL A 149 -13.02 -11.49 16.77
CA VAL A 149 -13.55 -12.76 17.27
C VAL A 149 -13.41 -12.81 18.80
N PRO A 150 -14.32 -13.48 19.52
CA PRO A 150 -14.17 -13.69 20.97
C PRO A 150 -12.82 -14.29 21.32
N PHE A 151 -12.24 -13.82 22.43
CA PHE A 151 -10.98 -14.36 22.94
C PHE A 151 -11.10 -15.85 23.24
N LYS A 152 -9.98 -16.55 23.10
CA LYS A 152 -9.86 -18.00 23.31
C LYS A 152 -8.72 -18.29 24.30
N ASP A 153 -8.59 -17.48 25.35
CA ASP A 153 -7.62 -17.79 26.41
C ASP A 153 -8.10 -19.04 27.15
N GLN A 154 -7.27 -20.08 27.11
CA GLN A 154 -7.56 -21.38 27.72
C GLN A 154 -7.52 -21.34 29.26
N LYS A 155 -6.95 -20.28 29.85
CA LYS A 155 -6.87 -20.11 31.32
C LYS A 155 -8.20 -19.69 31.95
N VAL A 156 -9.13 -19.18 31.15
CA VAL A 156 -10.42 -18.65 31.61
C VAL A 156 -11.58 -19.30 30.85
N ASN A 157 -12.77 -19.23 31.41
CA ASN A 157 -13.95 -19.80 30.77
C ASN A 157 -14.47 -18.92 29.61
N TYR A 158 -15.44 -19.44 28.85
CA TYR A 158 -16.01 -18.74 27.69
C TYR A 158 -16.67 -17.40 28.06
N ALA A 159 -17.42 -17.35 29.17
CA ALA A 159 -18.11 -16.13 29.59
C ALA A 159 -17.12 -15.02 29.95
N GLU A 160 -16.03 -15.38 30.64
CA GLU A 160 -14.94 -14.46 30.97
C GLU A 160 -14.21 -13.97 29.71
N ASN A 161 -13.89 -14.87 28.77
CA ASN A 161 -13.34 -14.51 27.47
C ASN A 161 -14.24 -13.51 26.72
N MET A 162 -15.56 -13.72 26.73
CA MET A 162 -16.53 -12.81 26.12
C MET A 162 -16.53 -11.45 26.82
N ASN A 163 -16.59 -11.41 28.15
CA ASN A 163 -16.56 -10.18 28.92
C ASN A 163 -15.27 -9.39 28.68
N ASN A 164 -14.12 -10.07 28.65
CA ASN A 164 -12.82 -9.46 28.35
C ASN A 164 -12.79 -8.90 26.92
N THR A 165 -13.36 -9.62 25.95
CA THR A 165 -13.46 -9.14 24.56
C THR A 165 -14.29 -7.85 24.49
N LEU A 166 -15.48 -7.84 25.10
CA LEU A 166 -16.37 -6.68 25.13
C LEU A 166 -15.75 -5.49 25.86
N ALA A 167 -15.04 -5.73 26.96
CA ALA A 167 -14.30 -4.69 27.68
C ALA A 167 -13.21 -4.06 26.80
N MET A 168 -12.44 -4.87 26.07
CA MET A 168 -11.41 -4.36 25.15
C MET A 168 -12.01 -3.61 23.96
N ILE A 169 -13.14 -4.05 23.40
CA ILE A 169 -13.87 -3.32 22.36
C ILE A 169 -14.32 -1.95 22.87
N LYS A 170 -14.87 -1.88 24.09
CA LYS A 170 -15.25 -0.62 24.72
C LYS A 170 -14.06 0.32 24.92
N ASN A 171 -12.93 -0.19 25.43
CA ASN A 171 -11.71 0.59 25.61
C ASN A 171 -11.16 1.11 24.28
N TYR A 172 -11.15 0.26 23.24
CA TYR A 172 -10.77 0.63 21.89
C TYR A 172 -11.67 1.74 21.35
N HIS A 173 -12.99 1.60 21.48
CA HIS A 173 -13.95 2.60 21.03
C HIS A 173 -13.70 3.97 21.65
N ASN A 174 -13.59 4.03 22.98
CA ASN A 174 -13.30 5.28 23.70
C ASN A 174 -11.97 5.89 23.23
N THR A 175 -10.93 5.06 23.11
CA THR A 175 -9.59 5.54 22.69
C THR A 175 -9.59 6.09 21.27
N MET A 176 -10.37 5.50 20.36
CA MET A 176 -10.50 6.02 18.99
C MET A 176 -11.23 7.36 18.98
N GLN A 177 -12.30 7.50 19.77
CA GLN A 177 -13.02 8.78 19.91
C GLN A 177 -12.14 9.88 20.51
N ASP A 178 -11.39 9.57 21.56
CA ASP A 178 -10.44 10.52 22.19
C ASP A 178 -9.34 10.99 21.22
N LYS A 179 -9.01 10.15 20.23
CA LYS A 179 -8.05 10.46 19.16
C LYS A 179 -8.69 11.14 17.95
N GLY A 180 -9.97 11.48 18.01
CA GLY A 180 -10.68 12.22 16.97
C GLY A 180 -11.24 11.36 15.83
N TYR A 181 -11.32 10.03 16.00
CA TYR A 181 -11.98 9.17 15.01
C TYR A 181 -13.50 9.19 15.21
N ASP A 182 -14.23 9.36 14.11
CA ASP A 182 -15.68 9.16 14.09
C ASP A 182 -16.00 7.70 13.76
N VAL A 183 -16.45 6.97 14.78
CA VAL A 183 -16.90 5.58 14.71
C VAL A 183 -18.28 5.39 14.06
N LYS A 184 -19.04 6.46 13.87
CA LYS A 184 -20.36 6.45 13.20
C LYS A 184 -20.26 6.90 11.76
N ALA A 185 -19.18 7.58 11.38
CA ALA A 185 -18.90 7.90 9.99
C ALA A 185 -18.72 6.61 9.17
N GLY A 186 -19.21 6.62 7.93
CA GLY A 186 -18.87 5.59 6.96
C GLY A 186 -17.38 5.62 6.65
N LEU A 187 -16.90 4.56 5.99
CA LEU A 187 -15.54 4.54 5.46
C LEU A 187 -15.38 5.64 4.41
N PRO A 188 -14.22 6.31 4.34
CA PRO A 188 -13.95 7.26 3.28
C PRO A 188 -13.99 6.54 1.93
N ASP A 189 -14.65 7.16 0.95
CA ASP A 189 -14.60 6.71 -0.43
C ASP A 189 -13.19 7.01 -0.98
N LEU A 190 -12.41 5.95 -1.19
CA LEU A 190 -11.07 6.07 -1.73
C LEU A 190 -11.15 6.02 -3.25
N SER A 191 -10.58 7.04 -3.88
CA SER A 191 -10.53 7.10 -5.34
C SER A 191 -9.81 5.88 -5.90
N ALA A 192 -10.54 5.11 -6.69
CA ALA A 192 -10.05 4.03 -7.55
C ALA A 192 -9.08 4.51 -8.66
N ARG A 193 -8.94 5.84 -8.82
CA ARG A 193 -8.23 6.42 -9.96
C ARG A 193 -6.74 6.11 -9.89
N MET A 194 -6.29 5.25 -10.78
CA MET A 194 -4.87 4.99 -10.98
C MET A 194 -4.21 6.14 -11.75
N PRO A 195 -2.93 6.44 -11.48
CA PRO A 195 -2.17 7.38 -12.29
C PRO A 195 -2.11 6.93 -13.75
N GLY A 196 -2.48 7.82 -14.68
CA GLY A 196 -2.47 7.52 -16.10
C GLY A 196 -1.09 7.62 -16.75
N SER A 197 -0.99 7.25 -18.02
CA SER A 197 0.24 7.32 -18.83
C SER A 197 0.89 8.71 -18.85
N ALA A 198 0.08 9.78 -18.89
CA ALA A 198 0.59 11.15 -18.83
C ALA A 198 1.32 11.45 -17.51
N HIS A 199 0.84 10.92 -16.38
CA HIS A 199 1.51 11.06 -15.09
C HIS A 199 2.86 10.34 -15.09
N GLY A 200 2.86 9.08 -15.52
CA GLY A 200 4.09 8.29 -15.66
C GLY A 200 5.11 8.96 -16.59
N LEU A 201 4.65 9.57 -17.68
CA LEU A 201 5.51 10.34 -18.59
C LEU A 201 6.17 11.52 -17.87
N MET A 202 5.41 12.33 -17.14
CA MET A 202 5.96 13.47 -16.38
C MET A 202 6.97 13.04 -15.33
N VAL A 203 6.69 11.96 -14.61
CA VAL A 203 7.63 11.37 -13.63
C VAL A 203 8.90 10.90 -14.32
N SER A 204 8.79 10.15 -15.42
CA SER A 204 9.95 9.63 -16.15
C SER A 204 10.81 10.73 -16.78
N LEU A 205 10.20 11.81 -17.29
CA LEU A 205 10.91 12.97 -17.81
C LEU A 205 11.64 13.73 -16.68
N SER A 206 11.00 13.89 -15.52
CA SER A 206 11.64 14.47 -14.33
C SER A 206 12.86 13.67 -13.90
N LEU A 207 12.75 12.33 -13.88
CA LEU A 207 13.86 11.43 -13.59
C LEU A 207 14.98 11.50 -14.64
N LEU A 208 14.62 11.60 -15.93
CA LEU A 208 15.59 11.79 -17.01
C LEU A 208 16.38 13.10 -16.80
N LEU A 209 15.70 14.21 -16.52
CA LEU A 209 16.34 15.49 -16.28
C LEU A 209 17.22 15.46 -15.04
N GLY A 210 16.73 14.89 -13.93
CA GLY A 210 17.52 14.70 -12.71
C GLY A 210 18.76 13.82 -12.94
N GLY A 211 18.61 12.73 -13.68
CA GLY A 211 19.68 11.82 -14.06
C GLY A 211 20.72 12.49 -14.95
N MET A 212 20.28 13.31 -15.90
CA MET A 212 21.17 14.08 -16.75
C MET A 212 21.92 15.15 -15.98
N LEU A 213 21.28 15.85 -15.03
CA LEU A 213 21.98 16.77 -14.14
C LEU A 213 23.05 16.04 -13.32
N TYR A 214 22.70 14.91 -12.71
CA TYR A 214 23.66 14.07 -11.99
C TYR A 214 24.86 13.69 -12.88
N LEU A 215 24.61 13.23 -14.11
CA LEU A 215 25.66 12.86 -15.07
C LEU A 215 26.54 14.06 -15.47
N ILE A 216 25.95 15.24 -15.65
CA ILE A 216 26.67 16.48 -15.97
C ILE A 216 27.63 16.86 -14.86
N TYR A 217 27.18 16.83 -13.60
CA TYR A 217 28.03 17.13 -12.44
C TYR A 217 29.10 16.06 -12.20
N LEU A 218 28.82 14.80 -12.54
CA LEU A 218 29.73 13.68 -12.31
C LEU A 218 30.84 13.59 -13.37
N LEU A 219 30.49 13.60 -14.66
CA LEU A 219 31.41 13.29 -15.77
C LEU A 219 31.77 14.48 -16.65
N LYS A 220 31.00 15.58 -16.58
CA LYS A 220 31.14 16.76 -17.46
C LYS A 220 31.24 16.39 -18.96
N PRO A 221 30.30 15.57 -19.49
CA PRO A 221 30.33 15.16 -20.90
C PRO A 221 30.15 16.35 -21.84
N ASN A 222 30.57 16.19 -23.09
CA ASN A 222 30.41 17.24 -24.09
C ASN A 222 28.93 17.46 -24.46
N ARG A 223 28.62 18.63 -25.04
CA ARG A 223 27.24 19.01 -25.38
C ARG A 223 26.55 18.03 -26.33
N ARG A 224 27.28 17.46 -27.30
CA ARG A 224 26.71 16.50 -28.27
C ARG A 224 26.23 15.22 -27.61
N VAL A 225 27.00 14.70 -26.64
CA VAL A 225 26.63 13.52 -25.84
C VAL A 225 25.41 13.84 -24.98
N ILE A 226 25.39 15.00 -24.32
CA ILE A 226 24.23 15.42 -23.51
C ILE A 226 22.96 15.51 -24.36
N THR A 227 23.03 16.18 -25.52
CA THR A 227 21.86 16.31 -26.42
C THR A 227 21.41 14.96 -26.97
N GLY A 228 22.36 14.07 -27.30
CA GLY A 228 22.05 12.72 -27.78
C GLY A 228 21.36 11.87 -26.71
N LEU A 229 21.88 11.88 -25.48
CA LEU A 229 21.28 11.16 -24.35
C LEU A 229 19.91 11.71 -23.96
N LEU A 230 19.74 13.04 -23.96
CA LEU A 230 18.43 13.65 -23.71
C LEU A 230 17.40 13.28 -24.79
N ALA A 231 17.78 13.34 -26.07
CA ALA A 231 16.88 12.96 -27.16
C ALA A 231 16.51 11.48 -27.09
N ALA A 232 17.50 10.59 -26.90
CA ALA A 232 17.27 9.16 -26.76
C ALA A 232 16.42 8.85 -25.52
N GLY A 233 16.73 9.46 -24.38
CA GLY A 233 15.97 9.31 -23.15
C GLY A 233 14.52 9.77 -23.28
N ALA A 234 14.27 10.90 -23.96
CA ALA A 234 12.92 11.40 -24.19
C ALA A 234 12.10 10.43 -25.07
N ILE A 235 12.71 9.85 -26.11
CA ILE A 235 12.07 8.81 -26.94
C ILE A 235 11.72 7.59 -26.09
N ILE A 236 12.63 7.14 -25.22
CA ILE A 236 12.38 6.02 -24.30
C ILE A 236 11.23 6.35 -23.34
N CYS A 237 11.22 7.53 -22.72
CA CYS A 237 10.12 7.98 -21.84
C CYS A 237 8.77 7.96 -22.56
N LEU A 238 8.72 8.44 -23.81
CA LEU A 238 7.51 8.39 -24.64
C LEU A 238 7.10 6.95 -24.94
N GLY A 239 8.04 6.10 -25.35
CA GLY A 239 7.78 4.69 -25.65
C GLY A 239 7.27 3.91 -24.45
N LEU A 240 7.90 4.07 -23.27
CA LEU A 240 7.52 3.37 -22.04
C LEU A 240 6.12 3.75 -21.55
N ASN A 241 5.72 5.03 -21.66
CA ASN A 241 4.46 5.49 -21.07
C ASN A 241 3.30 5.56 -22.07
N LEU A 242 3.57 5.88 -23.34
CA LEU A 242 2.54 6.04 -24.37
C LEU A 242 2.43 4.82 -25.28
N GLY A 243 3.52 4.09 -25.50
CA GLY A 243 3.56 2.91 -26.37
C GLY A 243 3.35 1.59 -25.62
N LEU A 244 3.93 1.47 -24.43
CA LEU A 244 3.81 0.27 -23.59
C LEU A 244 2.74 0.51 -22.53
N HIS A 245 1.62 -0.21 -22.62
CA HIS A 245 0.53 -0.16 -21.63
C HIS A 245 0.85 -0.95 -20.35
N ALA A 246 2.07 -0.78 -19.82
CA ALA A 246 2.57 -1.46 -18.64
C ALA A 246 2.74 -0.50 -17.45
N ASP A 247 2.68 -1.03 -16.24
CA ASP A 247 2.88 -0.26 -15.01
C ASP A 247 4.38 -0.19 -14.66
N TRP A 248 4.94 1.00 -14.79
CA TRP A 248 6.35 1.30 -14.50
C TRP A 248 6.57 1.97 -13.13
N SER A 249 5.53 2.09 -12.30
CA SER A 249 5.54 2.81 -11.03
C SER A 249 6.67 2.35 -10.09
N LYS A 250 6.87 1.03 -9.95
CA LYS A 250 7.95 0.46 -9.11
C LYS A 250 9.34 0.83 -9.64
N VAL A 251 9.50 0.89 -10.97
CA VAL A 251 10.77 1.24 -11.61
C VAL A 251 11.07 2.72 -11.40
N TYR A 252 10.08 3.60 -11.56
CA TYR A 252 10.25 5.04 -11.31
C TYR A 252 10.55 5.34 -9.84
N ALA A 253 9.85 4.69 -8.92
CA ALA A 253 10.12 4.80 -7.49
C ALA A 253 11.54 4.32 -7.15
N LEU A 254 11.99 3.20 -7.72
CA LEU A 254 13.35 2.70 -7.52
C LEU A 254 14.39 3.66 -8.10
N ALA A 255 14.19 4.14 -9.33
CA ALA A 255 15.08 5.09 -9.98
C ALA A 255 15.21 6.37 -9.15
N ALA A 256 14.11 6.92 -8.64
CA ALA A 256 14.12 8.07 -7.74
C ALA A 256 14.89 7.78 -6.44
N ALA A 257 14.59 6.65 -5.80
CA ALA A 257 15.23 6.25 -4.55
C ALA A 257 16.74 6.02 -4.67
N ILE A 258 17.24 5.75 -5.88
CA ILE A 258 18.67 5.64 -6.14
C ILE A 258 19.26 7.00 -6.54
N LEU A 259 18.63 7.68 -7.50
CA LEU A 259 19.14 8.88 -8.14
C LEU A 259 19.33 10.02 -7.14
N TYR A 260 18.29 10.36 -6.36
CA TYR A 260 18.33 11.58 -5.54
C TYR A 260 19.27 11.48 -4.35
N PRO A 261 19.36 10.36 -3.60
CA PRO A 261 20.40 10.20 -2.59
C PRO A 261 21.81 10.22 -3.17
N SER A 262 22.02 9.60 -4.33
CA SER A 262 23.31 9.62 -5.04
C SER A 262 23.66 11.04 -5.47
N PHE A 263 22.71 11.79 -6.05
CA PHE A 263 22.93 13.14 -6.53
C PHE A 263 23.15 14.14 -5.37
N SER A 264 22.37 14.01 -4.31
CA SER A 264 22.53 14.75 -3.05
C SER A 264 23.96 14.61 -2.51
N SER A 265 24.48 13.37 -2.47
CA SER A 265 25.84 13.14 -2.01
C SER A 265 26.91 13.72 -2.95
N LEU A 266 26.71 13.66 -4.27
CA LEU A 266 27.62 14.29 -5.23
C LEU A 266 27.71 15.80 -5.01
N LEU A 267 26.56 16.46 -4.92
CA LEU A 267 26.50 17.92 -4.69
C LEU A 267 27.11 18.31 -3.35
N LEU A 268 26.88 17.51 -2.31
CA LEU A 268 27.52 17.69 -1.01
C LEU A 268 29.06 17.63 -1.12
N LEU A 269 29.61 16.60 -1.78
CA LEU A 269 31.06 16.44 -1.92
C LEU A 269 31.67 17.58 -2.75
N LEU A 270 30.99 18.02 -3.81
CA LEU A 270 31.40 19.18 -4.60
C LEU A 270 31.39 20.47 -3.77
N TYR A 271 30.33 20.69 -2.98
CA TYR A 271 30.22 21.84 -2.10
C TYR A 271 31.36 21.87 -1.07
N LEU A 272 31.59 20.76 -0.36
CA LEU A 272 32.64 20.65 0.65
C LEU A 272 34.04 20.80 0.05
N LYS A 273 34.28 20.29 -1.16
CA LYS A 273 35.55 20.47 -1.88
C LYS A 273 35.81 21.94 -2.19
N GLN A 274 34.80 22.68 -2.64
CA GLN A 274 34.94 24.08 -3.04
C GLN A 274 34.96 25.05 -1.85
N ASN A 275 34.38 24.66 -0.70
CA ASN A 275 34.14 25.57 0.43
C ASN A 275 34.95 25.25 1.68
N ARG A 276 36.11 24.58 1.56
CA ARG A 276 36.95 24.15 2.70
C ARG A 276 37.28 25.25 3.72
N GLY A 277 37.39 26.50 3.29
CA GLY A 277 37.72 27.65 4.14
C GLY A 277 36.53 28.35 4.80
N LYS A 278 35.29 27.90 4.59
CA LYS A 278 34.09 28.50 5.20
C LYS A 278 33.97 28.10 6.69
N PRO A 279 33.30 28.92 7.54
CA PRO A 279 33.01 28.55 8.92
C PRO A 279 32.23 27.24 8.99
N PHE A 280 32.53 26.41 9.99
CA PHE A 280 31.90 25.10 10.19
C PHE A 280 30.37 25.19 10.20
N LEU A 281 29.79 26.18 10.89
CA LEU A 281 28.34 26.33 10.97
C LEU A 281 27.68 26.57 9.61
N VAL A 282 28.32 27.37 8.74
CA VAL A 282 27.81 27.64 7.38
C VAL A 282 27.91 26.39 6.52
N GLN A 283 29.02 25.65 6.63
CA GLN A 283 29.21 24.38 5.93
C GLN A 283 28.16 23.35 6.37
N LEU A 284 27.90 23.23 7.67
CA LEU A 284 26.92 22.32 8.24
C LEU A 284 25.52 22.64 7.74
N LEU A 285 25.07 23.89 7.89
CA LEU A 285 23.72 24.31 7.49
C LEU A 285 23.49 24.17 5.98
N THR A 286 24.49 24.52 5.17
CA THR A 286 24.37 24.40 3.71
C THR A 286 24.40 22.93 3.27
N SER A 287 25.24 22.11 3.91
CA SER A 287 25.27 20.66 3.67
C SER A 287 23.92 20.03 4.01
N LEU A 288 23.32 20.41 5.14
CA LEU A 288 22.01 19.93 5.53
C LEU A 288 20.93 20.37 4.53
N ALA A 289 20.97 21.63 4.07
CA ALA A 289 20.04 22.15 3.07
C ALA A 289 20.15 21.40 1.72
N ILE A 290 21.37 21.11 1.25
CA ILE A 290 21.60 20.30 0.05
C ILE A 290 21.02 18.91 0.24
N ILE A 291 21.34 18.25 1.36
CA ILE A 291 20.92 16.87 1.60
C ILE A 291 19.40 16.78 1.69
N LEU A 292 18.78 17.60 2.53
CA LEU A 292 17.34 17.58 2.74
C LEU A 292 16.59 18.04 1.49
N GLY A 293 17.03 19.10 0.82
CA GLY A 293 16.36 19.65 -0.36
C GLY A 293 16.30 18.64 -1.51
N ILE A 294 17.44 18.04 -1.86
CA ILE A 294 17.50 17.07 -2.98
C ILE A 294 16.75 15.78 -2.62
N ASN A 295 16.89 15.28 -1.39
CA ASN A 295 16.16 14.09 -0.97
C ASN A 295 14.65 14.33 -0.79
N ALA A 296 14.21 15.55 -0.49
CA ALA A 296 12.78 15.89 -0.47
C ALA A 296 12.16 15.77 -1.87
N ILE A 297 12.88 16.18 -2.92
CA ILE A 297 12.46 15.96 -4.30
C ILE A 297 12.38 14.46 -4.59
N GLY A 298 13.38 13.68 -4.14
CA GLY A 298 13.35 12.22 -4.30
C GLY A 298 12.19 11.56 -3.58
N MET A 299 11.91 11.96 -2.34
CA MET A 299 10.76 11.51 -1.57
C MET A 299 9.46 11.82 -2.32
N TYR A 300 9.29 13.05 -2.81
CA TYR A 300 8.12 13.44 -3.59
C TYR A 300 7.97 12.57 -4.85
N THR A 301 9.06 12.35 -5.59
CA THR A 301 9.05 11.51 -6.79
C THR A 301 8.73 10.04 -6.46
N VAL A 302 9.22 9.49 -5.35
CA VAL A 302 8.87 8.13 -4.90
C VAL A 302 7.38 8.05 -4.54
N VAL A 303 6.90 8.98 -3.72
CA VAL A 303 5.50 9.00 -3.27
C VAL A 303 4.55 9.16 -4.46
N THR A 304 4.83 10.08 -5.38
CA THR A 304 3.99 10.30 -6.55
C THR A 304 4.05 9.14 -7.56
N SER A 305 5.18 8.41 -7.62
CA SER A 305 5.28 7.20 -8.44
C SER A 305 4.40 6.07 -7.90
N LEU A 306 4.22 5.99 -6.57
CA LEU A 306 3.43 4.96 -5.91
C LEU A 306 2.06 5.48 -5.42
N ALA A 307 1.60 6.62 -5.92
CA ALA A 307 0.31 7.23 -5.56
C ALA A 307 -0.87 6.52 -6.23
N ASP A 308 -0.99 5.22 -5.97
CA ASP A 308 -2.02 4.32 -6.50
C ASP A 308 -2.65 3.55 -5.33
N ILE A 309 -3.96 3.32 -5.41
CA ILE A 309 -4.73 2.57 -4.41
C ILE A 309 -4.09 1.21 -4.10
N ARG A 310 -3.48 0.55 -5.09
CA ARG A 310 -2.80 -0.74 -4.90
C ARG A 310 -1.66 -0.67 -3.89
N TYR A 311 -0.88 0.42 -3.87
CA TYR A 311 0.19 0.60 -2.88
C TYR A 311 -0.34 1.16 -1.57
N ILE A 312 -1.26 2.13 -1.63
CA ILE A 312 -1.86 2.76 -0.43
C ILE A 312 -2.57 1.71 0.43
N MET A 313 -3.27 0.77 -0.22
CA MET A 313 -4.01 -0.31 0.44
C MET A 313 -3.17 -1.57 0.64
N ASN A 314 -1.86 -1.51 0.39
CA ASN A 314 -0.92 -2.62 0.54
C ASN A 314 -1.32 -3.86 -0.28
N VAL A 315 -2.04 -3.69 -1.39
CA VAL A 315 -2.31 -4.78 -2.33
C VAL A 315 -0.99 -5.19 -2.99
N ASP A 316 -0.26 -4.18 -3.44
CA ASP A 316 1.08 -4.27 -3.97
C ASP A 316 2.11 -3.69 -2.99
N VAL A 317 3.31 -4.26 -3.02
CA VAL A 317 4.44 -3.80 -2.20
C VAL A 317 5.61 -3.34 -3.09
N PHE A 318 6.34 -2.35 -2.61
CA PHE A 318 7.60 -1.93 -3.22
C PHE A 318 8.70 -2.95 -2.89
N SER A 319 9.10 -3.75 -3.86
CA SER A 319 10.13 -4.79 -3.71
C SER A 319 11.57 -4.27 -3.87
N GLY A 320 11.74 -3.04 -4.35
CA GLY A 320 13.04 -2.44 -4.65
C GLY A 320 13.85 -1.96 -3.42
N VAL A 321 13.33 -2.14 -2.20
CA VAL A 321 13.90 -1.60 -0.95
C VAL A 321 15.39 -1.94 -0.80
N LYS A 322 15.76 -3.21 -1.02
CA LYS A 322 17.16 -3.65 -0.86
C LYS A 322 18.12 -2.92 -1.81
N VAL A 323 17.71 -2.76 -3.07
CA VAL A 323 18.52 -2.07 -4.09
C VAL A 323 18.58 -0.57 -3.83
N ALA A 324 17.44 0.02 -3.42
CA ALA A 324 17.35 1.44 -3.07
C ALA A 324 18.29 1.84 -1.91
N PHE A 325 18.58 0.92 -0.97
CA PHE A 325 19.56 1.17 0.09
C PHE A 325 21.01 0.93 -0.36
N LEU A 326 21.27 -0.10 -1.17
CA LEU A 326 22.63 -0.48 -1.54
C LEU A 326 23.23 0.40 -2.65
N ALA A 327 22.46 0.72 -3.68
CA ALA A 327 22.96 1.41 -4.86
C ALA A 327 23.47 2.85 -4.57
N PRO A 328 22.78 3.69 -3.76
CA PRO A 328 23.32 4.99 -3.36
C PRO A 328 24.65 4.91 -2.62
N LEU A 329 24.85 3.87 -1.80
CA LEU A 329 26.10 3.68 -1.08
C LEU A 329 27.27 3.38 -2.04
N LEU A 330 27.02 2.54 -3.05
CA LEU A 330 28.01 2.25 -4.10
C LEU A 330 28.28 3.51 -4.95
N LEU A 331 27.23 4.23 -5.33
CA LEU A 331 27.37 5.48 -6.08
C LEU A 331 28.03 6.59 -5.26
N PHE A 332 27.92 6.58 -3.94
CA PHE A 332 28.69 7.48 -3.07
C PHE A 332 30.20 7.25 -3.23
N VAL A 333 30.66 6.00 -3.28
CA VAL A 333 32.07 5.68 -3.53
C VAL A 333 32.50 6.22 -4.89
N VAL A 334 31.69 6.01 -5.93
CA VAL A 334 31.95 6.56 -7.27
C VAL A 334 32.02 8.09 -7.24
N ASN A 335 31.05 8.76 -6.60
CA ASN A 335 31.01 10.20 -6.45
C ASN A 335 32.25 10.73 -5.73
N TYR A 336 32.68 10.06 -4.66
CA TYR A 336 33.88 10.42 -3.93
C TYR A 336 35.13 10.31 -4.79
N LEU A 337 35.29 9.20 -5.51
CA LEU A 337 36.40 9.01 -6.44
C LEU A 337 36.37 10.08 -7.54
N CYS A 338 35.23 10.35 -8.18
CA CYS A 338 35.15 11.39 -9.19
C CYS A 338 35.48 12.80 -8.64
N CYS A 339 35.02 13.12 -7.43
CA CYS A 339 35.28 14.42 -6.81
C CYS A 339 36.74 14.60 -6.37
N PHE A 340 37.39 13.56 -5.85
CA PHE A 340 38.70 13.67 -5.19
C PHE A 340 39.86 12.98 -5.91
N ALA A 341 39.62 12.04 -6.83
CA ALA A 341 40.68 11.39 -7.60
C ALA A 341 41.40 12.35 -8.57
N GLU A 342 40.75 13.45 -8.98
CA GLU A 342 41.43 14.54 -9.72
C GLU A 342 42.52 15.23 -8.88
N ALA A 343 42.48 15.12 -7.54
CA ALA A 343 43.54 15.63 -6.67
C ALA A 343 44.74 14.66 -6.51
N GLY A 344 44.65 13.45 -7.07
CA GLY A 344 45.62 12.36 -6.86
C GLY A 344 46.15 11.67 -8.13
N GLY A 345 45.94 12.22 -9.32
CA GLY A 345 46.59 11.72 -10.55
C GLY A 345 45.95 10.48 -11.21
N PHE A 346 44.70 10.14 -10.92
CA PHE A 346 44.07 8.92 -11.45
C PHE A 346 43.65 9.01 -12.94
N LYS A 347 43.66 10.21 -13.55
CA LYS A 347 43.34 10.42 -14.97
C LYS A 347 44.51 10.22 -15.94
N LYS A 348 45.72 9.90 -15.46
CA LYS A 348 46.89 9.72 -16.35
C LYS A 348 47.03 8.32 -16.96
N ASN A 349 46.25 7.33 -16.50
CA ASN A 349 46.42 5.92 -16.90
C ASN A 349 45.14 5.26 -17.43
N LEU A 350 44.23 6.03 -18.04
CA LEU A 350 43.10 5.49 -18.82
C LEU A 350 43.12 6.07 -20.22
#